data_AF-A0A950X9U7-F1
#
_entry.id   AF-A0A950X9U7-F1
#
_cell.length_a   1.000
_cell.length_b   1.000
_cell.length_c   1.000
_cell.angle_alpha   90.00
_cell.angle_beta   90.00
_cell.angle_gamma   90.00
#
_symmetry.space_group_name_H-M   'P 1'
#
loop_
_entity.id
_entity.type
_entity.pdbx_description
1 polymer ?
#
loop_
_entity_poly.entity_id
_entity_poly.type
_entity_poly.pdbx_seq_one_letter_code
_entity_poly.pdbx_strand_id
1 'polypeptide(L)'
;MRWPDMLRLRLRTLFSRQRLEDELDEELRYHVHREMDAEVASGKSFNEARFSALRSIRNIEQRKEECRDMRGLNFIDSTSKDVQYAVRMLRRNLGFTTVACLSLALSIGANTAVFSAARQLLYERLAVPHAADLRLLTWTGPEQRVAVHHVHGDYDHLPGGLVTSPAFSYVAFEHFRAQNRVFDDLLAFRETHVDVTVRQNSRSALTEMVSGNYYAVLGITPQLGRALGPADDKPNSQPVVVISDEA
;
A
#
# COMPACT_ATOMS: atom_id res chain seq x y z
N MET A 1 -7.86 -4.98 -24.29
CA MET A 1 -8.62 -3.73 -24.06
C MET A 1 -8.47 -3.33 -22.59
N ARG A 2 -7.98 -2.12 -22.32
CA ARG A 2 -7.64 -1.67 -20.96
C ARG A 2 -8.93 -1.23 -20.26
N TRP A 3 -9.20 -1.79 -19.08
CA TRP A 3 -10.34 -1.46 -18.20
C TRP A 3 -10.72 0.03 -18.10
N PRO A 4 -9.78 1.00 -18.01
CA PRO A 4 -10.13 2.43 -17.95
C PRO A 4 -10.81 2.98 -19.21
N ASP A 5 -10.50 2.44 -20.40
CA ASP A 5 -11.11 2.89 -21.66
C ASP A 5 -12.56 2.38 -21.78
N MET A 6 -12.81 1.17 -21.26
CA MET A 6 -14.15 0.60 -21.17
C MET A 6 -15.03 1.36 -20.17
N LEU A 7 -14.47 1.76 -19.02
CA LEU A 7 -15.13 2.63 -18.05
C LEU A 7 -15.46 4.00 -18.63
N ARG A 8 -14.54 4.62 -19.36
CA ARG A 8 -14.76 5.91 -20.04
C ARG A 8 -15.82 5.83 -21.12
N LEU A 9 -15.82 4.78 -21.94
CA LEU A 9 -16.85 4.57 -22.95
C LEU A 9 -18.22 4.35 -22.31
N ARG A 10 -18.31 3.55 -21.24
CA ARG A 10 -19.54 3.34 -20.47
C ARG A 10 -20.03 4.61 -19.78
N LEU A 11 -19.11 5.44 -19.24
CA LEU A 11 -19.43 6.75 -18.66
C LEU A 11 -19.93 7.75 -19.71
N ARG A 12 -19.37 7.72 -20.92
CA ARG A 12 -19.80 8.60 -22.01
C ARG A 12 -21.16 8.20 -22.56
N THR A 13 -21.49 6.91 -22.62
CA THR A 13 -22.83 6.42 -22.97
C THR A 13 -23.90 6.74 -21.92
N LEU A 14 -23.51 6.97 -20.66
CA LEU A 14 -24.44 7.41 -19.60
C LEU A 14 -24.95 8.84 -19.84
N PHE A 15 -24.09 9.74 -20.33
CA PHE A 15 -24.45 11.13 -20.59
C PHE A 15 -25.10 11.35 -21.96
N SER A 16 -25.08 10.35 -22.86
CA SER A 16 -25.70 10.42 -24.18
C SER A 16 -26.96 9.57 -24.32
N ARG A 17 -27.61 9.19 -23.21
CA ARG A 17 -28.80 8.33 -23.19
C ARG A 17 -29.87 8.80 -24.17
N GLN A 18 -30.21 10.10 -24.14
CA GLN A 18 -31.18 10.70 -25.06
C GLN A 18 -30.73 10.59 -26.52
N ARG A 19 -29.47 10.90 -26.82
CA ARG A 19 -28.94 10.83 -28.19
C ARG A 19 -28.96 9.42 -28.76
N LEU A 20 -28.75 8.41 -27.92
CA LEU A 20 -28.76 7.01 -28.31
C LEU A 20 -30.18 6.47 -28.50
N GLU A 21 -31.15 6.97 -27.73
CA GLU A 21 -32.58 6.68 -27.93
C GLU A 21 -33.08 7.32 -29.22
N ASP A 22 -32.65 8.56 -29.50
CA ASP A 22 -32.98 9.28 -30.73
C ASP A 22 -32.41 8.56 -31.96
N GLU A 23 -31.16 8.09 -31.90
CA GLU A 23 -30.48 7.37 -32.99
C GLU A 23 -31.15 6.01 -33.28
N LEU A 24 -31.58 5.29 -32.23
CA LEU A 24 -32.31 4.02 -32.37
C LEU A 24 -33.71 4.23 -32.96
N ASP A 25 -34.40 5.31 -32.57
CA ASP A 25 -35.69 5.68 -33.15
C ASP A 25 -35.59 6.11 -34.61
N GLU A 26 -34.50 6.81 -34.96
CA GLU A 26 -34.23 7.24 -36.34
C GLU A 26 -33.90 6.04 -37.24
N GLU A 27 -33.06 5.11 -36.78
CA GLU A 27 -32.73 3.89 -37.52
C GLU A 27 -33.97 3.01 -37.75
N LEU A 28 -34.87 2.95 -36.78
CA LEU A 28 -36.14 2.24 -36.92
C LEU A 28 -37.06 2.89 -37.94
N ARG A 29 -37.23 4.22 -37.90
CA ARG A 29 -38.02 4.97 -38.90
C ARG A 29 -37.46 4.73 -40.31
N TYR A 30 -36.15 4.72 -40.45
CA TYR A 30 -35.48 4.43 -41.72
C TYR A 30 -35.83 3.04 -42.25
N HIS A 31 -35.84 2.01 -41.39
CA HIS A 31 -36.24 0.66 -41.80
C HIS A 31 -37.70 0.57 -42.26
N VAL A 32 -38.63 1.26 -41.59
CA VAL A 32 -40.05 1.31 -42.00
C VAL A 32 -40.20 1.91 -43.39
N HIS A 33 -39.56 3.05 -43.61
CA HIS A 33 -39.62 3.77 -44.87
C HIS A 33 -39.04 2.94 -46.01
N ARG A 34 -37.89 2.31 -45.79
CA ARG A 34 -37.25 1.47 -46.80
C ARG A 34 -38.09 0.24 -47.17
N GLU A 35 -38.75 -0.39 -46.19
CA GLU A 35 -39.61 -1.55 -46.43
C GLU A 35 -40.89 -1.15 -47.18
N MET A 36 -41.48 0.01 -46.84
CA MET A 36 -42.58 0.59 -47.59
C MET A 36 -42.20 0.88 -49.05
N ASP A 37 -41.04 1.51 -49.29
CA ASP A 37 -40.60 1.89 -50.64
C ASP A 37 -40.31 0.65 -51.51
N ALA A 38 -39.75 -0.41 -50.92
CA ALA A 38 -39.51 -1.68 -51.61
C ALA A 38 -40.82 -2.42 -51.96
N GLU A 39 -41.81 -2.38 -51.09
CA GLU A 39 -43.13 -2.99 -51.31
C GLU A 39 -43.93 -2.21 -52.38
N VAL A 40 -43.82 -0.88 -52.40
CA VAL A 40 -44.41 -0.05 -53.47
C VAL A 40 -43.70 -0.30 -54.81
N ALA A 41 -42.37 -0.42 -54.80
CA ALA A 41 -41.58 -0.74 -56.00
C ALA A 41 -41.88 -2.15 -56.56
N SER A 42 -42.31 -3.09 -55.71
CA SER A 42 -42.77 -4.42 -56.14
C SER A 42 -44.24 -4.48 -56.58
N GLY A 43 -44.92 -3.31 -56.63
CA GLY A 43 -46.24 -3.15 -57.25
C GLY A 43 -47.43 -3.15 -56.30
N LYS A 44 -47.21 -3.11 -54.97
CA LYS A 44 -48.31 -3.02 -54.00
C LYS A 44 -48.83 -1.60 -53.85
N SER A 45 -50.12 -1.46 -53.49
CA SER A 45 -50.69 -0.15 -53.19
C SER A 45 -50.05 0.46 -51.94
N PHE A 46 -49.89 1.79 -51.91
CA PHE A 46 -49.26 2.51 -50.80
C PHE A 46 -49.87 2.17 -49.44
N ASN A 47 -51.20 2.03 -49.39
CA ASN A 47 -51.90 1.70 -48.15
C ASN A 47 -51.58 0.27 -47.69
N GLU A 48 -51.50 -0.72 -48.59
CA GLU A 48 -51.13 -2.10 -48.24
C GLU A 48 -49.66 -2.21 -47.82
N ALA A 49 -48.76 -1.54 -48.53
CA ALA A 49 -47.33 -1.49 -48.17
C ALA A 49 -47.12 -0.89 -46.78
N ARG A 50 -47.85 0.18 -46.44
CA ARG A 50 -47.81 0.81 -45.11
C ARG A 50 -48.33 -0.12 -44.01
N PHE A 51 -49.46 -0.77 -44.22
CA PHE A 51 -50.01 -1.71 -43.22
C PHE A 51 -49.11 -2.94 -43.02
N SER A 52 -48.45 -3.42 -44.09
CA SER A 52 -47.49 -4.52 -44.04
C SER A 52 -46.23 -4.15 -43.24
N ALA A 53 -45.62 -3.00 -43.55
CA ALA A 53 -44.44 -2.49 -42.84
C ALA A 53 -44.74 -2.18 -41.36
N LEU A 54 -45.91 -1.62 -41.04
CA LEU A 54 -46.30 -1.41 -39.64
C LEU A 54 -46.52 -2.73 -38.88
N ARG A 55 -46.87 -3.81 -39.58
CA ARG A 55 -47.06 -5.15 -38.98
C ARG A 55 -45.72 -5.85 -38.70
N SER A 56 -44.68 -5.62 -39.50
CA SER A 56 -43.32 -6.14 -39.23
C SER A 56 -42.70 -5.52 -37.96
N ILE A 57 -43.14 -4.32 -37.59
CA ILE A 57 -42.65 -3.52 -36.44
C ILE A 57 -43.34 -3.87 -35.12
N ARG A 58 -44.46 -4.60 -35.12
CA ARG A 58 -45.28 -4.80 -33.91
C ARG A 58 -44.54 -5.45 -32.72
N ASN A 59 -43.43 -6.15 -32.96
CA ASN A 59 -42.57 -6.74 -31.92
C ASN A 59 -41.28 -5.94 -31.62
N ILE A 60 -41.09 -4.77 -32.23
CA ILE A 60 -39.85 -3.99 -32.10
C ILE A 60 -39.70 -3.38 -30.70
N GLU A 61 -40.79 -3.01 -30.05
CA GLU A 61 -40.71 -2.42 -28.71
C GLU A 61 -40.19 -3.43 -27.68
N GLN A 62 -40.58 -4.70 -27.81
CA GLN A 62 -40.03 -5.81 -27.02
C GLN A 62 -38.55 -6.04 -27.31
N ARG A 63 -38.13 -5.97 -28.59
CA ARG A 63 -36.71 -6.13 -28.99
C ARG A 63 -35.84 -4.94 -28.56
N LYS A 64 -36.40 -3.73 -28.51
CA LYS A 64 -35.75 -2.55 -27.90
C LYS A 64 -35.52 -2.77 -26.41
N GLU A 65 -36.50 -3.32 -25.71
CA GLU A 65 -36.42 -3.58 -24.27
C GLU A 65 -35.38 -4.66 -23.95
N GLU A 66 -35.31 -5.74 -24.74
CA GLU A 66 -34.24 -6.75 -24.67
C GLU A 66 -32.85 -6.16 -24.94
N CYS A 67 -32.72 -5.26 -25.92
CA CYS A 67 -31.48 -4.54 -26.18
C CYS A 67 -31.10 -3.54 -25.07
N ARG A 68 -32.08 -2.95 -24.37
CA ARG A 68 -31.85 -2.08 -23.21
C ARG A 68 -31.29 -2.87 -22.03
N ASP A 69 -31.83 -4.06 -21.75
CA ASP A 69 -31.35 -4.94 -20.68
C ASP A 69 -29.94 -5.48 -20.96
N MET A 70 -29.63 -5.81 -22.21
CA MET A 70 -28.32 -6.38 -22.58
C MET A 70 -27.17 -5.36 -22.53
N ARG A 71 -27.45 -4.05 -22.55
CA ARG A 71 -26.43 -2.98 -22.58
C ARG A 71 -25.95 -2.50 -21.20
N GLY A 72 -26.46 -3.04 -20.09
CA GLY A 72 -25.97 -2.74 -18.74
C GLY A 72 -26.23 -1.30 -18.24
N LEU A 73 -26.98 -0.49 -19.01
CA LEU A 73 -27.40 0.87 -18.62
C LEU A 73 -28.40 0.83 -17.46
N ASN A 74 -29.21 -0.23 -17.37
CA ASN A 74 -30.13 -0.46 -16.25
C ASN A 74 -29.40 -0.69 -14.93
N PHE A 75 -28.19 -1.26 -14.93
CA PHE A 75 -27.46 -1.56 -13.69
C PHE A 75 -27.02 -0.28 -12.97
N ILE A 76 -26.69 0.78 -13.71
CA ILE A 76 -26.24 2.05 -13.11
C ILE A 76 -27.45 2.87 -12.63
N ASP A 77 -28.53 2.88 -13.40
CA ASP A 77 -29.78 3.55 -13.01
C ASP A 77 -30.41 2.85 -11.79
N SER A 78 -30.36 1.51 -11.74
CA SER A 78 -30.78 0.73 -10.56
C SER A 78 -29.86 0.99 -9.38
N THR A 79 -28.54 0.92 -9.54
CA THR A 79 -27.59 1.18 -8.44
C THR A 79 -27.73 2.60 -7.89
N SER A 80 -27.93 3.61 -8.75
CA SER A 80 -28.17 4.99 -8.32
C SER A 80 -29.46 5.12 -7.52
N LYS A 81 -30.55 4.50 -7.98
CA LYS A 81 -31.82 4.44 -7.24
C LYS A 81 -31.64 3.73 -5.91
N ASP A 82 -30.93 2.60 -5.88
CA ASP A 82 -30.65 1.83 -4.67
C ASP A 82 -29.82 2.64 -3.66
N VAL A 83 -28.81 3.38 -4.12
CA VAL A 83 -28.01 4.29 -3.26
C VAL A 83 -28.88 5.42 -2.72
N GLN A 84 -29.72 6.05 -3.54
CA GLN A 84 -30.64 7.09 -3.07
C GLN A 84 -31.64 6.55 -2.04
N TYR A 85 -32.17 5.35 -2.27
CA TYR A 85 -33.03 4.64 -1.31
C TYR A 85 -32.29 4.30 -0.01
N ALA A 86 -31.06 3.80 -0.09
CA ALA A 86 -30.23 3.50 1.07
C ALA A 86 -29.95 4.76 1.88
N VAL A 87 -29.54 5.87 1.24
CA VAL A 87 -29.31 7.16 1.91
C VAL A 87 -30.60 7.67 2.58
N ARG A 88 -31.75 7.56 1.90
CA ARG A 88 -33.04 7.95 2.48
C ARG A 88 -33.40 7.08 3.68
N MET A 89 -33.11 5.79 3.64
CA MET A 89 -33.33 4.85 4.74
C MET A 89 -32.42 5.14 5.94
N LEU A 90 -31.14 5.42 5.69
CA LEU A 90 -30.16 5.81 6.70
C LEU A 90 -30.55 7.13 7.40
N ARG A 91 -31.02 8.12 6.64
CA ARG A 91 -31.55 9.38 7.18
C ARG A 91 -32.84 9.21 7.97
N ARG A 92 -33.67 8.22 7.63
CA ARG A 92 -34.91 7.93 8.37
C ARG A 92 -34.63 7.27 9.71
N ASN A 93 -33.56 6.46 9.80
CA ASN A 93 -33.13 5.78 11.02
C ASN A 93 -31.78 6.33 11.53
N LEU A 94 -31.75 7.62 11.84
CA LEU A 94 -30.54 8.35 12.26
C LEU A 94 -29.87 7.75 13.50
N GLY A 95 -30.63 7.24 14.49
CA GLY A 95 -30.07 6.65 15.71
C GLY A 95 -29.19 5.42 15.42
N PHE A 96 -29.75 4.43 14.72
CA PHE A 96 -29.02 3.21 14.33
C PHE A 96 -27.84 3.53 13.41
N THR A 97 -28.06 4.40 12.40
CA THR A 97 -27.02 4.82 11.47
C THR A 97 -25.84 5.48 12.20
N THR A 98 -26.13 6.33 13.20
CA THR A 98 -25.09 7.02 13.96
C THR A 98 -24.22 6.03 14.73
N VAL A 99 -24.84 5.06 15.43
CA VAL A 99 -24.09 4.01 16.14
C VAL A 99 -23.26 3.18 15.17
N ALA A 100 -23.83 2.76 14.04
CA ALA A 100 -23.12 2.00 13.02
C ALA A 100 -21.92 2.78 12.43
N CYS A 101 -22.11 4.05 12.10
CA CYS A 101 -21.05 4.93 11.60
C CYS A 101 -19.95 5.16 12.64
N LEU A 102 -20.30 5.38 13.91
CA LEU A 102 -19.32 5.56 14.99
C LEU A 102 -18.52 4.27 15.24
N SER A 103 -19.17 3.11 15.25
CA SER A 103 -18.48 1.82 15.38
C SER A 103 -17.51 1.55 14.23
N LEU A 104 -17.93 1.85 12.99
CA LEU A 104 -17.06 1.74 11.81
C LEU A 104 -15.89 2.72 11.87
N ALA A 105 -16.18 3.99 12.18
CA ALA A 105 -15.16 5.03 12.31
C ALA A 105 -14.13 4.69 13.40
N LEU A 106 -14.60 4.17 14.54
CA LEU A 106 -13.72 3.74 15.63
C LEU A 106 -12.86 2.55 15.22
N SER A 107 -13.42 1.54 14.56
CA SER A 107 -12.67 0.37 14.09
C SER A 107 -11.60 0.74 13.05
N ILE A 108 -11.96 1.58 12.08
CA ILE A 108 -11.02 2.07 11.06
C ILE A 108 -9.95 2.95 11.71
N GLY A 109 -10.36 3.88 12.57
CA GLY A 109 -9.47 4.82 13.25
C GLY A 109 -8.48 4.13 14.18
N ALA A 110 -8.93 3.17 14.99
CA ALA A 110 -8.07 2.40 15.89
C ALA A 110 -7.01 1.61 15.11
N ASN A 111 -7.41 0.88 14.07
CA ASN A 111 -6.48 0.13 13.24
C ASN A 111 -5.47 1.05 12.53
N THR A 112 -5.93 2.20 12.04
CA THR A 112 -5.07 3.20 11.39
C THR A 112 -4.09 3.82 12.38
N ALA A 113 -4.54 4.15 13.59
CA ALA A 113 -3.69 4.73 14.64
C ALA A 113 -2.58 3.77 15.07
N VAL A 114 -2.91 2.50 15.29
CA VAL A 114 -1.92 1.46 15.62
C VAL A 114 -0.90 1.33 14.49
N PHE A 115 -1.34 1.26 13.23
CA PHE A 115 -0.44 1.14 12.10
C PHE A 115 0.43 2.39 11.89
N SER A 116 -0.13 3.59 12.12
CA SER A 116 0.61 4.85 12.04
C SER A 116 1.68 4.93 13.12
N ALA A 117 1.32 4.59 14.37
CA ALA A 117 2.27 4.54 15.47
C ALA A 117 3.36 3.49 15.21
N ALA A 118 2.98 2.28 14.79
CA ALA A 118 3.93 1.24 14.41
C ALA A 118 4.85 1.69 13.27
N ARG A 119 4.32 2.37 12.24
CA ARG A 119 5.12 2.90 11.13
C ARG A 119 6.14 3.93 11.61
N GLN A 120 5.72 4.89 12.42
CA GLN A 120 6.60 5.94 12.92
C GLN A 120 7.66 5.37 13.89
N LEU A 121 7.28 4.39 14.72
CA LEU A 121 8.18 3.76 15.70
C LEU A 121 9.11 2.71 15.08
N LEU A 122 8.69 1.98 14.05
CA LEU A 122 9.45 0.86 13.49
C LEU A 122 10.17 1.20 12.17
N TYR A 123 9.62 2.10 11.36
CA TYR A 123 10.13 2.36 10.00
C TYR A 123 10.80 3.72 9.81
N GLU A 124 10.44 4.74 10.59
CA GLU A 124 11.03 6.09 10.46
C GLU A 124 12.20 6.37 11.42
N ARG A 125 12.60 5.40 12.27
CA ARG A 125 13.63 5.65 13.31
C ARG A 125 15.05 5.66 12.81
N LEU A 126 15.36 4.99 11.71
CA LEU A 126 16.73 5.02 11.20
C LEU A 126 16.84 6.16 10.18
N ALA A 127 16.94 7.39 10.69
CA ALA A 127 17.14 8.62 9.93
C ALA A 127 18.55 8.70 9.33
N VAL A 128 18.96 7.62 8.66
CA VAL A 128 20.23 7.49 7.97
C VAL A 128 19.97 7.39 6.48
N PRO A 129 20.86 7.94 5.64
CA PRO A 129 20.86 7.66 4.21
C PRO A 129 20.73 6.16 3.94
N HIS A 130 19.82 5.80 3.04
CA HIS A 130 19.72 4.44 2.50
C HIS A 130 19.39 3.37 3.56
N ALA A 131 18.59 3.72 4.57
CA ALA A 131 18.14 2.79 5.62
C ALA A 131 17.52 1.49 5.09
N ALA A 132 16.90 1.52 3.90
CA ALA A 132 16.32 0.35 3.23
C ALA A 132 17.36 -0.68 2.77
N ASP A 133 18.64 -0.31 2.68
CA ASP A 133 19.73 -1.18 2.23
C ASP A 133 20.46 -1.84 3.40
N LEU A 134 20.25 -1.36 4.61
CA LEU A 134 20.85 -1.93 5.81
C LEU A 134 20.27 -3.32 6.10
N ARG A 135 21.16 -4.26 6.45
CA ARG A 135 20.82 -5.63 6.81
C ARG A 135 21.45 -5.97 8.15
N LEU A 136 20.65 -6.55 9.04
CA LEU A 136 21.15 -7.10 10.30
C LEU A 136 21.63 -8.53 10.05
N LEU A 137 22.90 -8.80 10.36
CA LEU A 137 23.45 -10.15 10.24
C LEU A 137 23.06 -10.94 11.49
N THR A 138 22.54 -12.15 11.32
CA THR A 138 22.22 -13.07 12.41
C THR A 138 22.81 -14.44 12.14
N TRP A 139 23.15 -15.16 13.21
CA TRP A 139 23.46 -16.58 13.11
C TRP A 139 22.30 -17.40 13.67
N THR A 140 22.18 -18.64 13.21
CA THR A 140 21.17 -19.59 13.70
C THR A 140 21.86 -20.91 14.02
N GLY A 141 21.58 -21.48 15.19
CA GLY A 141 22.21 -22.71 15.63
C GLY A 141 21.37 -23.47 16.67
N PRO A 142 21.68 -24.75 16.92
CA PRO A 142 21.00 -25.51 17.96
C PRO A 142 21.33 -24.95 19.34
N GLU A 143 20.32 -24.77 20.18
CA GLU A 143 20.41 -24.15 21.51
C GLU A 143 21.52 -24.77 22.38
N GLN A 144 21.66 -26.10 22.32
CA GLN A 144 22.63 -26.88 23.09
C GLN A 144 24.11 -26.60 22.74
N ARG A 145 24.38 -25.96 21.59
CA ARG A 145 25.75 -25.63 21.13
C ARG A 145 26.05 -24.14 21.25
N VAL A 146 25.14 -23.37 21.84
CA VAL A 146 25.36 -21.95 22.07
C VAL A 146 26.17 -21.79 23.34
N ALA A 147 27.50 -21.72 23.18
CA ALA A 147 28.45 -21.53 24.27
C ALA A 147 28.40 -20.11 24.89
N VAL A 148 27.39 -19.31 24.55
CA VAL A 148 27.37 -17.86 24.77
C VAL A 148 26.18 -17.48 25.66
N HIS A 149 26.10 -18.07 26.85
CA HIS A 149 25.03 -17.76 27.82
C HIS A 149 25.16 -16.36 28.45
N HIS A 150 26.25 -15.61 28.20
CA HIS A 150 26.55 -14.36 28.91
C HIS A 150 27.23 -13.23 28.10
N VAL A 151 27.33 -13.33 26.76
CA VAL A 151 27.67 -12.14 25.97
C VAL A 151 26.37 -11.36 25.80
N HIS A 152 26.36 -10.09 26.18
CA HIS A 152 25.23 -9.17 26.03
C HIS A 152 24.59 -9.33 24.65
N GLY A 153 23.43 -9.96 24.60
CA GLY A 153 22.69 -10.29 23.39
C GLY A 153 21.49 -11.15 23.75
N ASP A 154 20.33 -10.81 23.18
CA ASP A 154 19.13 -11.63 23.29
C ASP A 154 19.17 -12.77 22.26
N TYR A 155 18.46 -13.85 22.55
CA TYR A 155 18.28 -14.98 21.65
C TYR A 155 16.80 -15.19 21.39
N ASP A 156 16.42 -15.23 20.12
CA ASP A 156 15.08 -15.65 19.75
C ASP A 156 15.04 -17.16 19.59
N HIS A 157 14.12 -17.80 20.31
CA HIS A 157 13.86 -19.22 20.18
C HIS A 157 13.05 -19.51 18.91
N LEU A 158 13.55 -20.43 18.10
CA LEU A 158 12.91 -20.90 16.88
C LEU A 158 12.36 -22.32 17.06
N PRO A 159 11.31 -22.71 16.33
CA PRO A 159 10.81 -24.08 16.33
C PRO A 159 11.92 -25.09 16.00
N GLY A 160 11.90 -26.25 16.68
CA GLY A 160 12.90 -27.31 16.47
C GLY A 160 14.17 -27.18 17.32
N GLY A 161 14.14 -26.41 18.41
CA GLY A 161 15.28 -26.28 19.34
C GLY A 161 16.45 -25.48 18.78
N LEU A 162 16.14 -24.58 17.84
CA LEU A 162 17.09 -23.64 17.26
C LEU A 162 16.98 -22.30 17.99
N VAL A 163 18.07 -21.55 18.02
CA VAL A 163 18.08 -20.15 18.44
C VAL A 163 18.79 -19.30 17.40
N THR A 164 18.43 -18.01 17.35
CA THR A 164 19.08 -17.03 16.50
C THR A 164 19.51 -15.80 17.29
N SER A 165 20.61 -15.18 16.89
CA SER A 165 21.10 -13.94 17.50
C SER A 165 21.91 -13.09 16.51
N PRO A 166 21.83 -11.75 16.61
CA PRO A 166 22.70 -10.83 15.89
C PRO A 166 24.07 -10.63 16.57
N ALA A 167 24.31 -11.26 17.73
CA ALA A 167 25.53 -11.05 18.50
C ALA A 167 26.70 -11.90 17.97
N PHE A 168 27.81 -11.23 17.65
CA PHE A 168 29.08 -11.86 17.27
C PHE A 168 30.21 -11.37 18.17
N SER A 169 31.26 -12.18 18.34
CA SER A 169 32.49 -11.68 18.95
C SER A 169 33.12 -10.62 18.04
N TYR A 170 33.80 -9.64 18.64
CA TYR A 170 34.46 -8.59 17.86
C TYR A 170 35.48 -9.17 16.85
N VAL A 171 36.21 -10.21 17.24
CA VAL A 171 37.14 -10.94 16.35
C VAL A 171 36.42 -11.58 15.17
N ALA A 172 35.23 -12.16 15.38
CA ALA A 172 34.44 -12.71 14.28
C ALA A 172 33.97 -11.61 13.31
N PHE A 173 33.53 -10.46 13.84
CA PHE A 173 33.21 -9.29 13.03
C PHE A 173 34.39 -8.83 12.17
N GLU A 174 35.59 -8.70 12.75
CA GLU A 174 36.80 -8.34 11.99
C GLU A 174 37.09 -9.33 10.85
N HIS A 175 36.95 -10.64 11.13
CA HIS A 175 37.11 -11.66 10.10
C HIS A 175 36.07 -11.54 8.98
N PHE A 176 34.79 -11.36 9.32
CA PHE A 176 33.74 -11.20 8.31
C PHE A 176 33.96 -9.95 7.46
N ARG A 177 34.36 -8.83 8.08
CA ARG A 177 34.65 -7.59 7.37
C ARG A 177 35.84 -7.74 6.43
N ALA A 178 36.92 -8.37 6.87
CA ALA A 178 38.11 -8.61 6.06
C ALA A 178 37.86 -9.54 4.86
N GLN A 179 36.89 -10.44 4.96
CA GLN A 179 36.53 -11.39 3.90
C GLN A 179 35.25 -11.01 3.15
N ASN A 180 34.67 -9.85 3.46
CA ASN A 180 33.41 -9.41 2.87
C ASN A 180 33.56 -9.18 1.36
N ARG A 181 32.60 -9.71 0.59
CA ARG A 181 32.50 -9.54 -0.86
C ARG A 181 31.07 -9.23 -1.32
N VAL A 182 30.12 -9.19 -0.38
CA VAL A 182 28.68 -9.14 -0.67
C VAL A 182 28.11 -7.77 -0.35
N PHE A 183 28.52 -7.18 0.77
CA PHE A 183 28.07 -5.87 1.22
C PHE A 183 29.13 -4.81 0.89
N ASP A 184 28.73 -3.53 0.84
CA ASP A 184 29.67 -2.43 0.64
C ASP A 184 30.67 -2.32 1.80
N ASP A 185 30.20 -2.45 3.04
CA ASP A 185 31.02 -2.60 4.24
C ASP A 185 30.19 -3.27 5.36
N LEU A 186 30.85 -3.65 6.46
CA LEU A 186 30.21 -4.13 7.67
C LEU A 186 30.54 -3.19 8.83
N LEU A 187 29.52 -2.83 9.62
CA LEU A 187 29.67 -2.09 10.88
C LEU A 187 29.26 -2.97 12.07
N ALA A 188 29.76 -2.65 13.25
CA ALA A 188 29.36 -3.27 14.49
C ALA A 188 28.90 -2.21 15.49
N PHE A 189 27.92 -2.57 16.31
CA PHE A 189 27.44 -1.75 17.40
C PHE A 189 27.03 -2.64 18.57
N ARG A 190 27.09 -2.08 19.79
CA ARG A 190 26.66 -2.73 21.01
C ARG A 190 26.20 -1.69 22.01
N GLU A 191 25.00 -1.86 22.51
CA GLU A 191 24.46 -1.08 23.62
C GLU A 191 25.13 -1.48 24.95
N THR A 192 25.51 -0.47 25.74
CA THR A 192 26.11 -0.66 27.06
C THR A 192 25.83 0.53 27.97
N HIS A 193 25.73 0.28 29.27
CA HIS A 193 25.62 1.33 30.28
C HIS A 193 27.00 1.75 30.74
N VAL A 194 27.24 3.06 30.78
CA VAL A 194 28.44 3.65 31.37
C VAL A 194 28.05 4.77 32.33
N ASP A 195 28.85 4.95 33.37
CA ASP A 195 28.69 6.09 34.27
C ASP A 195 29.46 7.29 33.72
N VAL A 196 28.73 8.35 33.41
CA VAL A 196 29.29 9.60 32.88
C VAL A 196 29.28 10.65 33.99
N THR A 197 30.46 11.18 34.30
CA THR A 197 30.61 12.27 35.26
C THR A 197 30.94 13.58 34.55
N VAL A 198 30.05 14.56 34.63
CA VAL A 198 30.26 15.91 34.10
C VAL A 198 30.21 16.91 35.25
N ARG A 199 31.29 17.69 35.45
CA ARG A 199 31.38 18.75 36.48
C ARG A 199 30.86 18.29 37.86
N GLN A 200 31.29 17.10 38.31
CA GLN A 200 30.91 16.45 39.58
C GLN A 200 29.48 15.87 39.66
N ASN A 201 28.72 15.87 38.57
CA ASN A 201 27.43 15.19 38.49
C ASN A 201 27.60 13.87 37.74
N SER A 202 27.48 12.75 38.46
CA SER A 202 27.55 11.41 37.87
C SER A 202 26.15 10.91 37.53
N ARG A 203 25.99 10.41 36.31
CA ARG A 203 24.75 9.78 35.83
C ARG A 203 25.09 8.54 35.04
N SER A 204 24.31 7.48 35.25
CA SER A 204 24.33 6.34 34.35
C SER A 204 23.73 6.77 33.01
N ALA A 205 24.46 6.53 31.93
CA ALA A 205 24.06 6.85 30.58
C ALA A 205 24.03 5.57 29.74
N LEU A 206 23.04 5.47 28.88
CA LEU A 206 23.02 4.48 27.83
C LEU A 206 23.96 4.93 26.71
N THR A 207 24.83 4.03 26.24
CA THR A 207 25.80 4.32 25.20
C THR A 207 25.90 3.19 24.20
N GLU A 208 26.26 3.50 22.96
CA GLU A 208 26.61 2.50 21.96
C GLU A 208 28.13 2.48 21.78
N MET A 209 28.73 1.31 21.97
CA MET A 209 30.06 1.01 21.45
C MET A 209 29.92 0.69 19.97
N VAL A 210 30.62 1.41 19.11
CA VAL A 210 30.50 1.25 17.66
C VAL A 210 31.87 1.03 17.01
N SER A 211 31.89 0.33 15.88
CA SER A 211 33.11 0.16 15.09
C SER A 211 33.58 1.50 14.49
N GLY A 212 34.88 1.63 14.21
CA GLY A 212 35.47 2.88 13.74
C GLY A 212 34.96 3.35 12.37
N ASN A 213 34.30 2.50 11.60
CA ASN A 213 33.66 2.86 10.33
C ASN A 213 32.15 3.15 10.45
N TYR A 214 31.55 3.02 11.64
CA TYR A 214 30.10 3.08 11.86
C TYR A 214 29.44 4.31 11.22
N TYR A 215 29.91 5.52 11.57
CA TYR A 215 29.32 6.76 11.04
C TYR A 215 29.54 6.94 9.53
N ALA A 216 30.69 6.46 9.00
CA ALA A 216 30.99 6.54 7.58
C ALA A 216 30.06 5.63 6.75
N VAL A 217 29.82 4.40 7.23
CA VAL A 217 28.90 3.45 6.57
C VAL A 217 27.46 3.93 6.66
N LEU A 218 27.05 4.51 7.79
CA LEU A 218 25.71 5.11 7.92
C LEU A 218 25.57 6.45 7.21
N GLY A 219 26.65 7.02 6.65
CA GLY A 219 26.61 8.34 6.00
C GLY A 219 26.25 9.49 6.94
N ILE A 220 26.51 9.36 8.23
CA ILE A 220 26.19 10.36 9.25
C ILE A 220 27.38 11.31 9.43
N THR A 221 27.12 12.61 9.35
CA THR A 221 28.10 13.65 9.64
C THR A 221 27.69 14.38 10.93
N PRO A 222 28.58 14.47 11.94
CA PRO A 222 28.27 15.18 13.18
C PRO A 222 28.14 16.68 12.93
N GLN A 223 27.22 17.33 13.64
CA GLN A 223 27.01 18.78 13.55
C GLN A 223 28.20 19.58 14.10
N LEU A 224 28.88 19.02 15.11
CA LEU A 224 30.04 19.61 15.76
C LEU A 224 31.15 18.57 15.92
N GLY A 225 32.40 19.00 15.69
CA GLY A 225 33.57 18.15 15.88
C GLY A 225 33.78 17.15 14.73
N ARG A 226 34.24 15.94 15.08
CA ARG A 226 34.53 14.86 14.13
C ARG A 226 33.83 13.57 14.56
N ALA A 227 33.52 12.71 13.60
CA ALA A 227 33.01 11.37 13.88
C ALA A 227 34.13 10.45 14.40
N LEU A 228 33.72 9.33 14.99
CA LEU A 228 34.64 8.20 15.22
C LEU A 228 35.13 7.67 13.86
N GLY A 229 36.42 7.35 13.81
CA GLY A 229 37.08 6.80 12.64
C GLY A 229 37.84 5.50 12.95
N PRO A 230 38.37 4.79 11.93
CA PRO A 230 39.15 3.56 12.13
C PRO A 230 40.43 3.72 12.98
N ALA A 231 40.88 4.95 13.21
CA ALA A 231 42.00 5.23 14.10
C ALA A 231 41.62 5.21 15.58
N ASP A 232 40.34 5.47 15.89
CA ASP A 232 39.80 5.46 17.26
C ASP A 232 39.42 4.04 17.71
N ASP A 233 39.17 3.14 16.75
CA ASP A 233 38.83 1.72 16.97
C ASP A 233 40.07 0.82 16.89
N LYS A 234 41.06 1.11 17.74
CA LYS A 234 42.31 0.35 17.85
C LYS A 234 42.67 0.11 19.30
N PRO A 235 43.39 -1.00 19.61
CA PRO A 235 43.95 -1.18 20.93
C PRO A 235 44.80 0.03 21.35
N ASN A 236 44.58 0.54 22.56
CA ASN A 236 45.26 1.71 23.14
C ASN A 236 45.05 3.04 22.40
N SER A 237 43.99 3.17 21.59
CA SER A 237 43.56 4.47 21.07
C SER A 237 43.13 5.40 22.22
N GLN A 238 43.11 6.71 21.95
CA GLN A 238 42.49 7.63 22.90
C GLN A 238 40.97 7.40 22.95
N PRO A 239 40.36 7.44 24.14
CA PRO A 239 38.91 7.31 24.25
C PRO A 239 38.25 8.53 23.61
N VAL A 240 37.38 8.28 22.64
CA VAL A 240 36.59 9.30 21.94
C VAL A 240 35.12 8.94 22.08
N VAL A 241 34.28 9.95 22.32
CA VAL A 241 32.83 9.79 22.41
C VAL A 241 32.16 10.78 21.47
N VAL A 242 31.09 10.34 20.83
CA VAL A 242 30.17 11.19 20.07
C VAL A 242 28.89 11.27 20.88
N ILE A 243 28.36 12.49 21.05
CA ILE A 243 27.19 12.76 21.89
C ILE A 243 26.04 13.15 20.96
N SER A 244 24.89 12.52 21.16
CA SER A 244 23.63 12.84 20.48
C SER A 244 23.15 14.24 20.86
N ASP A 245 22.52 14.96 19.92
CA ASP A 245 21.85 16.23 20.17
C ASP A 245 20.46 16.07 20.80
N GLU A 246 19.85 14.88 20.66
CA GLU A 246 18.65 14.47 21.39
C GLU A 246 18.99 13.71 22.68
N ALA A 247 18.28 14.05 23.75
CA ALA A 247 18.46 13.56 25.12
C ALA A 247 17.45 12.48 25.51
#